data_AF-A0AAV4YQB3-F1
#
_entry.id   AF-A0AAV4YQB3-F1
#
_cell.length_a   1.000
_cell.length_b   1.000
_cell.length_c   1.000
_cell.angle_alpha   90.00
_cell.angle_beta   90.00
_cell.angle_gamma   90.00
#
_symmetry.space_group_name_H-M   'P 1'
#
loop_
_entity.id
_entity.type
_entity.pdbx_description
1 polymer ?
#
loop_
_entity_poly.entity_id
_entity_poly.type
_entity_poly.pdbx_seq_one_letter_code
_entity_poly.pdbx_strand_id
1 'polypeptide(L)'
;MGGIPPLGYDVVDRCLVVNPQEAKLIKHIFKRFTEIASTTLLYKELRLENVTSKSWTTQDGRHRPGKPIDRGLIYKLLRKVRTSS
;
A
#
# COMPACT_ATOMS: atom_id res chain seq x y z
N MET A 1 -7.73 -10.18 18.15
CA MET A 1 -7.13 -10.55 16.84
C MET A 1 -7.29 -9.38 15.89
N GLY A 2 -6.30 -8.49 15.82
CA GLY A 2 -6.36 -7.31 14.95
C GLY A 2 -5.06 -7.23 14.17
N GLY A 3 -5.05 -7.85 12.98
CA GLY A 3 -3.90 -7.77 12.08
C GLY A 3 -3.78 -6.39 11.46
N ILE A 4 -2.70 -6.20 10.72
CA ILE A 4 -2.49 -5.02 9.89
C ILE A 4 -3.58 -4.99 8.82
N PRO A 5 -4.39 -3.91 8.69
CA PRO A 5 -5.36 -3.84 7.62
C PRO A 5 -4.64 -3.80 6.26
N PRO A 6 -5.26 -4.30 5.18
CA PRO A 6 -4.69 -4.19 3.85
C PRO A 6 -4.47 -2.72 3.46
N LEU A 7 -3.40 -2.44 2.71
CA LEU A 7 -3.19 -1.12 2.11
C LEU A 7 -4.39 -0.77 1.21
N GLY A 8 -4.91 0.44 1.31
CA GLY A 8 -6.13 0.88 0.61
C GLY A 8 -7.42 0.73 1.43
N TYR A 9 -7.35 0.11 2.62
CA TYR A 9 -8.50 -0.11 3.49
C TYR A 9 -8.21 0.25 4.93
N ASP A 10 -9.09 0.99 5.58
CA ASP A 10 -9.06 1.21 7.02
C ASP A 10 -10.11 0.37 7.73
N VAL A 11 -9.89 0.12 9.02
CA VAL A 11 -10.87 -0.58 9.85
C VAL A 11 -11.62 0.46 10.66
N VAL A 12 -12.91 0.62 10.35
CA VAL A 12 -13.84 1.47 11.10
C VAL A 12 -14.96 0.55 11.59
N ASP A 13 -15.18 0.50 12.90
CA ASP A 13 -16.21 -0.35 13.52
C ASP A 13 -16.18 -1.83 13.10
N ARG A 14 -14.97 -2.39 12.94
CA ARG A 14 -14.71 -3.76 12.45
C ARG A 14 -15.07 -4.01 10.98
N CYS A 15 -15.45 -2.96 10.24
CA CYS A 15 -15.66 -3.01 8.79
C CYS A 15 -14.44 -2.46 8.04
N LEU A 16 -14.15 -3.03 6.87
CA LEU A 16 -13.13 -2.50 5.95
C LEU A 16 -13.75 -1.39 5.12
N VAL A 17 -13.25 -0.17 5.32
CA VAL A 17 -13.64 1.02 4.57
C VAL A 17 -12.51 1.39 3.63
N VAL A 18 -12.83 1.73 2.38
CA VAL A 18 -11.81 2.16 1.41
C VAL A 18 -11.18 3.47 1.88
N ASN A 19 -9.85 3.48 2.02
CA ASN A 19 -9.11 4.71 2.25
C ASN A 19 -8.81 5.36 0.88
N PRO A 20 -9.44 6.50 0.55
CA PRO A 20 -9.28 7.11 -0.78
C PRO A 20 -7.87 7.62 -1.05
N GLN A 21 -7.11 8.01 -0.02
CA GLN A 21 -5.73 8.46 -0.18
C GLN A 21 -4.82 7.28 -0.54
N GLU A 22 -4.91 6.18 0.22
CA GLU A 22 -4.16 4.96 -0.06
C GLU A 22 -4.61 4.31 -1.38
N ALA A 23 -5.90 4.35 -1.70
CA ALA A 23 -6.43 3.82 -2.96
C ALA A 23 -5.91 4.59 -4.19
N LYS A 24 -5.79 5.92 -4.10
CA LYS A 24 -5.16 6.73 -5.16
C LYS A 24 -3.69 6.36 -5.33
N LEU A 25 -2.98 6.16 -4.23
CA LEU A 25 -1.58 5.75 -4.25
C LEU A 25 -1.41 4.38 -4.93
N ILE A 26 -2.22 3.39 -4.56
CA ILE A 26 -2.20 2.06 -5.20
C ILE A 26 -2.44 2.17 -6.71
N LYS A 27 -3.45 2.93 -7.13
CA LYS A 27 -3.73 3.16 -8.56
C LYS A 27 -2.54 3.81 -9.27
N HIS A 28 -1.90 4.78 -8.63
CA HIS A 28 -0.71 5.44 -9.17
C HIS A 28 0.44 4.44 -9.35
N ILE A 29 0.76 3.65 -8.31
CA ILE A 29 1.81 2.61 -8.35
C ILE A 29 1.56 1.62 -9.49
N PHE A 30 0.33 1.13 -9.64
CA PHE A 30 -0.01 0.19 -10.71
C PHE A 30 0.11 0.81 -12.10
N LYS A 31 -0.35 2.06 -12.27
CA LYS A 31 -0.20 2.78 -13.53
C LYS A 31 1.28 2.94 -13.92
N ARG A 32 2.13 3.38 -12.99
CA ARG A 32 3.58 3.49 -13.22
C ARG A 32 4.22 2.14 -13.51
N PHE A 33 3.78 1.09 -12.81
CA PHE A 33 4.26 -0.27 -13.08
C PHE A 33 3.92 -0.74 -14.50
N THR A 34 2.71 -0.46 -14.99
CA THR A 34 2.33 -0.82 -16.37
C THR A 34 3.09 -0.02 -17.44
N GLU A 35 3.51 1.21 -17.13
CA GLU A 35 4.28 2.05 -18.06
C GLU A 35 5.76 1.64 -18.13
N ILE A 36 6.37 1.29 -16.99
CA ILE A 36 7.83 1.05 -16.89
C ILE A 36 8.18 -0.45 -16.97
N ALA A 37 7.25 -1.33 -16.58
CA ALA A 37 7.42 -2.78 -16.50
C ALA A 37 8.66 -3.26 -15.71
N SER A 38 9.21 -2.41 -14.82
CA SER A 38 10.41 -2.71 -14.02
C SER A 38 10.22 -2.31 -12.57
N THR A 39 10.24 -3.32 -11.70
CA THR A 39 10.11 -3.15 -10.23
C THR A 39 11.23 -2.31 -9.64
N THR A 40 12.45 -2.39 -10.20
CA THR A 40 13.61 -1.62 -9.71
C THR A 40 13.47 -0.14 -10.02
N LEU A 41 12.98 0.20 -11.21
CA LEU A 41 12.74 1.59 -11.59
C LEU A 41 11.56 2.17 -10.79
N LEU A 42 10.47 1.41 -10.67
CA LEU A 42 9.34 1.77 -9.81
C LEU A 42 9.78 2.03 -8.37
N TYR A 43 10.64 1.19 -7.80
CA TYR A 43 11.19 1.41 -6.45
C TYR A 43 11.94 2.76 -6.33
N LYS A 44 12.74 3.12 -7.34
CA LYS A 44 13.47 4.39 -7.32
C LYS A 44 12.51 5.58 -7.38
N GLU A 45 11.49 5.53 -8.23
CA GLU A 45 10.46 6.57 -8.33
C GLU A 45 9.68 6.72 -7.02
N LEU A 46 9.16 5.62 -6.48
CA LEU A 46 8.41 5.64 -5.21
C LEU A 46 9.26 6.15 -4.04
N ARG A 47 10.57 5.90 -4.08
CA ARG A 47 11.51 6.46 -3.09
C ARG A 47 11.70 7.96 -3.26
N LEU A 48 11.77 8.47 -4.48
CA LEU A 48 11.86 9.91 -4.77
C LEU A 48 10.56 10.64 -4.38
N GLU A 49 9.42 9.99 -4.60
CA GLU A 49 8.09 10.48 -4.22
C GLU A 49 7.80 10.36 -2.71
N ASN A 50 8.76 9.88 -1.90
CA ASN A 50 8.60 9.65 -0.46
C ASN A 50 7.37 8.79 -0.12
N VAL A 51 7.04 7.84 -0.98
CA VAL A 51 5.92 6.95 -0.76
C VAL A 51 6.23 6.02 0.42
N THR A 52 5.27 5.92 1.34
CA THR A 52 5.32 5.06 2.51
C THR A 52 4.38 3.87 2.38
N SER A 53 4.63 2.85 3.19
CA SER A 53 3.71 1.74 3.42
C SER A 53 2.50 2.23 4.22
N LYS A 54 1.56 1.31 4.47
CA LYS A 54 0.30 1.61 5.16
C LYS A 54 0.56 2.34 6.48
N SER A 55 -0.05 3.51 6.64
CA SER A 55 -0.18 4.17 7.94
C SER A 55 -1.55 3.81 8.50
N TRP A 56 -1.64 3.37 9.74
CA TRP A 56 -2.95 3.03 10.32
C TRP A 56 -3.02 3.33 11.79
N THR A 57 -4.23 3.55 12.28
CA THR A 57 -4.49 3.69 13.71
C THR A 57 -4.97 2.35 14.25
N THR A 58 -4.35 1.85 15.33
CA THR A 58 -4.81 0.64 16.00
C THR A 58 -6.16 0.89 16.66
N GLN A 59 -6.89 -0.18 16.99
CA GLN A 59 -8.14 -0.07 17.77
C GLN A 59 -7.96 0.68 19.12
N ASP A 60 -6.75 0.63 19.70
CA ASP A 60 -6.36 1.35 20.93
C ASP A 60 -6.05 2.85 20.69
N GLY A 61 -6.36 3.39 19.51
CA GLY A 61 -6.11 4.80 19.15
C GLY A 61 -4.65 5.14 18.82
N ARG A 62 -3.72 4.18 18.84
CA ARG A 62 -2.31 4.41 18.54
C ARG A 62 -2.06 4.52 17.03
N HIS A 63 -1.60 5.68 16.58
CA HIS A 63 -1.17 5.87 15.20
C HIS A 63 0.14 5.13 14.93
N ARG A 64 0.13 4.25 13.93
CA ARG A 64 1.28 3.54 13.39
C ARG A 64 1.64 4.17 12.05
N PRO A 65 2.71 4.98 11.99
CA PRO A 65 3.13 5.55 10.73
C PRO A 65 3.65 4.45 9.80
N GLY A 66 3.38 4.62 8.52
CA GLY A 66 3.96 3.85 7.45
C GLY A 66 5.49 3.96 7.45
N LYS A 67 6.14 2.89 6.99
CA LYS A 67 7.60 2.88 6.75
C LYS A 67 7.87 3.23 5.30
N PRO A 68 9.04 3.78 4.94
CA PRO A 68 9.41 3.96 3.54
C PRO A 68 9.21 2.66 2.75
N ILE A 69 8.68 2.76 1.53
CA ILE A 69 8.48 1.58 0.69
C ILE A 69 9.81 0.85 0.47
N ASP A 70 9.81 -0.45 0.73
CA ASP A 70 10.90 -1.36 0.39
C ASP A 70 10.53 -2.25 -0.81
N ARG A 71 11.54 -2.88 -1.42
CA ARG A 71 11.33 -3.76 -2.59
C ARG A 71 10.36 -4.91 -2.29
N GLY A 72 10.43 -5.48 -1.08
CA GLY A 72 9.55 -6.57 -0.66
C GLY A 72 8.09 -6.15 -0.56
N LEU A 73 7.81 -4.92 -0.13
CA LEU A 73 6.46 -4.37 -0.15
C LEU A 73 5.93 -4.21 -1.58
N ILE A 74 6.76 -3.73 -2.52
CA ILE A 74 6.38 -3.62 -3.94
C ILE A 74 6.05 -5.00 -4.52
N TYR A 75 6.89 -6.01 -4.27
CA TYR A 75 6.60 -7.38 -4.72
C TYR A 75 5.30 -7.93 -4.12
N LYS A 76 5.02 -7.67 -2.84
CA LYS A 76 3.75 -8.07 -2.20
C LYS A 76 2.55 -7.37 -2.84
N LEU A 77 2.67 -6.08 -3.13
CA LEU A 77 1.62 -5.26 -3.73
C LEU A 77 1.30 -5.73 -5.15
N LEU A 78 2.33 -5.94 -5.97
CA LEU A 78 2.18 -6.43 -7.35
C LEU A 78 1.67 -7.89 -7.41
N ARG A 79 2.04 -8.75 -6.44
CA ARG A 79 1.57 -10.14 -6.38
C ARG A 79 0.05 -10.24 -6.20
N LYS A 80 -0.57 -9.31 -5.48
CA LYS A 80 -2.02 -9.34 -5.18
C LYS A 80 -2.92 -9.17 -6.42
N VAL A 81 -2.37 -8.73 -7.56
CA VAL A 81 -3.10 -8.66 -8.85
C VAL A 81 -3.15 -10.00 -9.60
N ARG A 82 -2.36 -11.02 -9.22
CA ARG A 82 -2.36 -12.34 -9.88
C ARG A 82 -3.24 -13.41 -9.23
N THR A 83 -3.96 -13.11 -8.15
CA THR A 83 -4.81 -14.08 -7.47
C THR A 83 -6.26 -13.62 -7.49
N SER A 84 -6.85 -13.63 -8.67
CA SER A 84 -8.28 -13.81 -8.87
C SER A 84 -8.40 -14.63 -10.15
N SER A 85 -8.36 -15.94 -9.98
CA SER A 85 -8.69 -16.95 -10.97
C SER A 85 -9.53 -18.02 -10.30
#